data_AF-A0AAE3T367-F1
#
_entry.id   AF-A0AAE3T367-F1
#
_cell.length_a   1.000
_cell.length_b   1.000
_cell.length_c   1.000
_cell.angle_alpha   90.00
_cell.angle_beta   90.00
_cell.angle_gamma   90.00
#
_symmetry.space_group_name_H-M   'P 1'
#
loop_
_entity.id
_entity.type
_entity.pdbx_description
1 polymer ?
#
loop_
_entity_poly.entity_id
_entity_poly.type
_entity_poly.pdbx_seq_one_letter_code
_entity_poly.pdbx_strand_id
1 'polypeptide(L)' 'MLKTTALQRKKPSRKALLRAVASSTAVETGRTVAQLEQQLKQATVRFAHIKLAR' A
#
# COMPACT_ATOMS: atom_id res chain seq x y z
N MET A 1 -23.06 1.56 -31.54
CA MET A 1 -21.79 2.09 -30.97
C MET A 1 -21.92 2.11 -29.45
N LEU A 2 -21.24 1.21 -28.74
CA LEU A 2 -21.28 1.16 -27.28
C LEU A 2 -20.51 2.37 -26.72
N LYS A 3 -21.22 3.30 -26.09
CA LYS A 3 -20.61 4.43 -25.38
C LYS A 3 -20.04 3.89 -24.06
N THR A 4 -18.75 3.55 -24.04
CA THR A 4 -18.07 3.17 -22.79
C THR A 4 -17.84 4.44 -21.97
N THR A 5 -18.79 4.78 -21.12
CA THR A 5 -18.61 5.81 -20.08
C THR A 5 -17.50 5.34 -19.16
N ALA A 6 -16.31 5.94 -19.28
CA ALA A 6 -15.19 5.63 -18.39
C ALA A 6 -15.58 6.01 -16.96
N LEU A 7 -15.90 5.01 -16.14
CA LEU A 7 -16.19 5.20 -14.72
C LEU A 7 -14.96 5.85 -14.07
N GLN A 8 -15.15 7.05 -13.52
CA GLN A 8 -14.16 7.75 -12.71
C GLN A 8 -13.78 6.87 -11.51
N ARG A 9 -12.67 6.14 -11.62
CA ARG A 9 -12.18 5.25 -10.55
C ARG A 9 -11.71 6.11 -9.38
N LYS A 10 -12.43 6.02 -8.26
CA LYS A 10 -12.00 6.65 -7.01
C LYS A 10 -10.66 6.05 -6.57
N LYS A 11 -9.71 6.91 -6.21
CA LYS A 11 -8.43 6.48 -5.66
C LYS A 11 -8.68 5.70 -4.37
N PRO A 12 -8.10 4.49 -4.20
CA PRO A 12 -8.26 3.73 -2.97
C PRO A 12 -7.64 4.50 -1.80
N SER A 13 -8.24 4.34 -0.61
CA SER A 13 -7.67 4.93 0.60
C SER A 13 -6.32 4.30 0.94
N ARG A 14 -5.45 5.02 1.66
CA ARG A 14 -4.17 4.49 2.12
C ARG A 14 -4.36 3.20 2.93
N LYS A 15 -5.43 3.12 3.75
CA LYS A 15 -5.78 1.90 4.50
C LYS A 15 -6.11 0.73 3.58
N ALA A 16 -6.86 0.97 2.50
CA ALA A 16 -7.18 -0.07 1.53
C ALA A 16 -5.93 -0.58 0.80
N LEU A 17 -5.01 0.33 0.45
CA LEU A 17 -3.72 -0.04 -0.14
C LEU A 17 -2.88 -0.89 0.83
N LEU A 18 -2.75 -0.44 2.08
CA LEU A 18 -2.00 -1.17 3.11
C LEU A 18 -2.54 -2.58 3.31
N ARG A 19 -3.87 -2.73 3.35
CA ARG A 19 -4.53 -4.03 3.47
C ARG A 19 -4.23 -4.92 2.26
N ALA A 20 -4.36 -4.39 1.04
CA ALA A 20 -4.11 -5.17 -0.17
C ALA A 20 -2.67 -5.70 -0.22
N VAL A 21 -1.69 -4.86 0.11
CA VAL A 21 -0.28 -5.24 0.18
C VAL A 21 -0.04 -6.27 1.30
N ALA A 22 -0.58 -6.02 2.50
CA ALA A 22 -0.43 -6.95 3.62
C ALA A 22 -1.06 -8.32 3.33
N SER A 23 -2.21 -8.38 2.65
CA SER A 23 -2.86 -9.63 2.24
C SER A 23 -2.01 -10.43 1.26
N SER A 24 -1.49 -9.81 0.20
CA SER A 24 -0.61 -10.51 -0.75
C SER A 24 0.68 -10.99 -0.10
N THR A 25 1.24 -10.17 0.79
CA THR A 25 2.48 -10.50 1.51
C THR A 25 2.25 -11.61 2.54
N ALA A 26 1.10 -11.63 3.20
CA ALA A 26 0.74 -12.68 4.16
C ALA A 26 0.65 -14.06 3.49
N VAL A 27 0.03 -14.11 2.30
CA VAL A 27 -0.05 -15.34 1.51
C VAL A 27 1.35 -15.85 1.15
N GLU A 28 2.23 -14.97 0.70
CA GLU A 28 3.58 -15.34 0.28
C GLU A 28 4.51 -15.71 1.44
N THR A 29 4.38 -15.02 2.58
CA THR A 29 5.35 -15.14 3.70
C THR A 29 4.85 -15.98 4.87
N GLY A 30 3.59 -16.42 4.85
CA GLY A 30 2.94 -17.12 5.96
C GLY A 30 2.75 -16.28 7.23
N ARG A 31 3.06 -14.97 7.19
CA ARG A 31 2.89 -14.05 8.32
C ARG A 31 1.46 -13.56 8.41
N THR A 32 1.04 -13.17 9.61
CA THR A 32 -0.33 -12.66 9.79
C THR A 32 -0.49 -11.27 9.16
N VAL A 33 -1.64 -11.04 8.52
CA VAL A 33 -2.00 -9.73 7.91
C VAL A 33 -1.92 -8.61 8.95
N ALA A 34 -2.34 -8.86 10.18
CA ALA A 34 -2.34 -7.88 11.26
C ALA A 34 -0.92 -7.39 11.61
N GLN A 35 0.05 -8.31 11.73
CA GLN A 35 1.46 -7.96 11.97
C GLN A 35 2.04 -7.14 10.81
N LEU A 36 1.74 -7.53 9.57
CA LEU A 36 2.21 -6.83 8.38
C LEU A 36 1.58 -5.43 8.24
N GLU A 37 0.28 -5.28 8.48
CA GLU A 37 -0.37 -3.97 8.50
C GLU A 37 0.24 -3.06 9.58
N GLN A 38 0.55 -3.60 10.77
CA GLN A 38 1.17 -2.84 11.84
C GLN A 38 2.59 -2.37 11.46
N GLN A 39 3.39 -3.26 10.87
CA GLN A 39 4.72 -2.92 10.36
C GLN A 39 4.66 -1.85 9.27
N LEU A 40 3.71 -1.94 8.33
CA LEU A 40 3.56 -0.95 7.25
C LEU A 40 3.01 0.40 7.74
N LYS A 41 2.28 0.42 8.86
CA LYS A 41 1.83 1.65 9.51
C LYS A 41 2.98 2.38 10.21
N GLN A 42 3.96 1.64 10.73
CA GLN A 42 5.15 2.22 11.33
C GLN A 42 6.01 2.86 10.23
N ALA A 43 6.09 4.18 10.24
CA ALA A 43 6.89 4.93 9.29
C ALA A 43 8.37 4.60 9.49
N THR A 44 8.87 3.63 8.72
CA THR A 44 10.31 3.37 8.69
C THR A 44 10.93 4.36 7.73
N VAL A 45 11.51 5.43 8.29
CA VAL A 45 12.28 6.40 7.53
C VAL A 45 13.63 5.76 7.21
N ARG A 46 13.64 4.74 6.33
CA ARG A 46 14.84 3.94 5.99
C ARG A 46 16.02 4.83 5.57
N PHE A 47 15.74 6.04 5.09
CA PHE A 47 16.72 7.02 4.64
C PHE A 47 16.43 8.42 5.17
N ALA A 48 16.09 8.55 6.47
CA ALA A 48 15.82 9.86 7.09
C ALA A 48 16.93 10.89 6.88
N HIS A 49 18.17 10.40 6.75
CA HIS A 49 19.39 11.19 6.61
C HIS A 49 19.75 11.50 5.15
N ILE A 50 19.09 10.87 4.16
CA ILE A 50 19.36 11.14 2.75
C ILE A 50 18.54 12.38 2.34
N LYS A 51 19.25 13.48 2.06
CA LYS A 51 18.70 14.68 1.44
C LYS A 51 19.18 14.76 0.00
N LEU A 52 18.36 15.29 -0.90
CA LEU A 52 18.78 15.56 -2.27
C LEU A 52 19.92 16.59 -2.24
N ALA A 53 21.04 16.27 -2.91
CA ALA A 53 22.15 17.20 -3.05
C ALA A 53 21.71 18.43 -3.84
N ARG A 54 22.19 19.60 -3.40
CA ARG A 54 21.88 20.90 -4.02
C ARG A 54 22.84 21.21 -5.15
#